data_AF-A0A7Y3PCX5-F1
#
_entry.id   AF-A0A7Y3PCX5-F1
#
_cell.length_a   1.000
_cell.length_b   1.000
_cell.length_c   1.000
_cell.angle_alpha   90.00
_cell.angle_beta   90.00
_cell.angle_gamma   90.00
#
_symmetry.space_group_name_H-M   'P 1'
#
loop_
_entity.id
_entity.type
_entity.pdbx_description
1 polymer ?
#
loop_
_entity_poly.entity_id
_entity_poly.type
_entity_poly.pdbx_seq_one_letter_code
_entity_poly.pdbx_strand_id
1 'polypeptide(L)'
;MTRTDLIAELERERVAQELTAVKALSRIDGIDAQLKSLKAGVGLAGELGPLARTDAILTVLRSSGEILSPTEVLLRLNAAGRDDDRQVVTATLKYLLSRNLVRRPSRGHYFAA
;
A
#
# COMPACT_ATOMS: atom_id res chain seq x y z
N MET A 1 31.51 37.97 -13.09
CA MET A 1 30.32 37.49 -12.37
C MET A 1 29.87 38.59 -11.43
N THR A 2 28.65 39.10 -11.60
CA THR A 2 28.08 40.15 -10.75
C THR A 2 27.40 39.54 -9.53
N ARG A 3 27.15 40.33 -8.47
CA ARG A 3 26.38 39.89 -7.30
C ARG A 3 24.97 39.43 -7.70
N THR A 4 24.39 40.05 -8.73
CA THR A 4 23.08 39.67 -9.30
C THR A 4 23.13 38.28 -9.95
N ASP A 5 24.21 37.96 -10.68
CA ASP A 5 24.41 36.62 -11.27
C ASP A 5 24.54 35.55 -10.18
N LEU A 6 25.24 35.88 -9.08
CA LEU A 6 25.39 34.98 -7.94
C LEU A 6 24.05 34.73 -7.22
N ILE A 7 23.24 35.76 -7.02
CA ILE A 7 21.90 35.59 -6.43
C ILE A 7 21.04 34.68 -7.31
N ALA A 8 21.01 34.91 -8.62
CA ALA A 8 20.22 34.10 -9.55
C ALA A 8 20.71 32.64 -9.64
N GLU A 9 22.01 32.39 -9.48
CA GLU A 9 22.56 31.03 -9.40
C GLU A 9 22.13 30.33 -8.11
N LEU A 10 22.26 31.01 -6.95
CA LEU A 10 21.86 30.46 -5.66
C LEU A 10 20.35 30.20 -5.58
N GLU A 11 19.51 31.03 -6.19
CA GLU A 11 18.07 30.79 -6.29
C GLU A 11 17.76 29.53 -7.12
N ARG A 12 18.44 29.35 -8.26
CA ARG A 12 18.31 28.14 -9.09
C ARG A 12 18.74 26.89 -8.35
N GLU A 13 19.87 26.96 -7.64
CA GLU A 13 20.37 25.86 -6.81
C GLU A 13 19.38 25.51 -5.70
N ARG A 14 18.86 26.51 -4.98
CA ARG A 14 17.85 26.34 -3.92
C ARG A 14 16.61 25.61 -4.43
N VAL A 15 16.05 26.03 -5.58
CA VAL A 15 14.86 25.39 -6.17
C VAL A 15 15.15 23.94 -6.58
N ALA A 16 16.34 23.66 -7.12
CA ALA A 16 16.74 22.30 -7.47
C ALA A 16 16.86 21.40 -6.22
N GLN A 17 17.39 21.94 -5.12
CA GLN A 17 17.46 21.24 -3.83
C GLN A 17 16.07 20.99 -3.24
N GLU A 18 15.16 21.96 -3.28
CA GLU A 18 13.77 21.80 -2.83
C GLU A 18 13.06 20.68 -3.60
N LEU A 19 13.19 20.66 -4.93
CA LEU A 19 12.60 19.60 -5.75
C LEU A 19 13.17 18.22 -5.40
N THR A 20 14.46 18.15 -5.11
CA THR A 20 15.12 16.91 -4.69
C THR A 20 14.62 16.46 -3.32
N ALA A 21 14.46 17.38 -2.37
CA ALA A 21 13.94 17.09 -1.05
C ALA A 21 12.48 16.60 -1.11
N VAL A 22 11.62 17.22 -1.92
CA VAL A 22 10.23 16.77 -2.11
C VAL A 22 10.19 15.34 -2.63
N LYS A 23 11.00 15.00 -3.65
CA LYS A 23 11.07 13.62 -4.18
C LYS A 23 11.57 12.63 -3.13
N ALA A 24 12.54 13.03 -2.31
CA ALA A 24 13.06 12.20 -1.22
C ALA A 24 11.98 11.93 -0.16
N LEU A 25 11.23 12.95 0.25
CA LEU A 25 10.11 12.81 1.20
C LEU A 25 9.02 11.90 0.64
N SER A 26 8.60 12.08 -0.62
CA SER A 26 7.62 11.19 -1.25
C SER A 26 8.09 9.73 -1.29
N ARG A 27 9.39 9.49 -1.43
CA ARG A 27 9.96 8.14 -1.36
C ARG A 27 9.92 7.57 0.05
N ILE A 28 10.21 8.39 1.07
CA ILE A 28 10.11 8.00 2.48
C ILE A 28 8.66 7.61 2.81
N ASP A 29 7.69 8.44 2.43
CA ASP A 29 6.26 8.15 2.63
C ASP A 29 5.85 6.81 2.00
N GLY A 30 6.36 6.52 0.79
CA GLY A 30 6.14 5.25 0.12
C GLY A 30 6.75 4.06 0.86
N ILE A 31 7.94 4.22 1.44
CA ILE A 31 8.60 3.20 2.26
C ILE A 31 7.81 2.96 3.55
N ASP A 32 7.38 4.03 4.23
CA ASP A 32 6.62 3.93 5.47
C ASP A 32 5.27 3.23 5.26
N ALA A 33 4.59 3.52 4.15
CA ALA A 33 3.36 2.82 3.77
C ALA A 33 3.59 1.31 3.53
N GLN A 34 4.68 0.96 2.85
CA GLN A 34 5.06 -0.45 2.65
C GLN A 34 5.41 -1.13 3.97
N LEU A 35 6.21 -0.49 4.83
CA LEU A 35 6.56 -1.00 6.15
C LEU A 35 5.32 -1.22 7.03
N LYS A 36 4.37 -0.28 7.01
CA LYS A 36 3.09 -0.42 7.71
C LYS A 36 2.34 -1.66 7.24
N SER A 37 2.21 -1.85 5.92
CA SER A 37 1.53 -3.04 5.38
C SER A 37 2.25 -4.34 5.73
N LEU A 38 3.58 -4.39 5.64
CA LEU A 38 4.35 -5.58 6.00
C LEU A 38 4.21 -5.92 7.49
N LYS A 39 4.36 -4.94 8.39
CA LYS A 39 4.17 -5.14 9.83
C LYS A 39 2.78 -5.66 10.16
N ALA A 40 1.74 -5.11 9.50
CA ALA A 40 0.37 -5.58 9.68
C ALA A 40 0.20 -7.05 9.22
N GLY A 41 0.83 -7.44 8.12
CA GLY A 41 0.80 -8.83 7.65
C GLY A 41 1.57 -9.79 8.57
N VAL A 42 2.76 -9.40 9.05
CA VAL A 42 3.53 -10.17 10.04
C VAL A 42 2.72 -10.40 11.31
N GLY A 43 1.94 -9.41 11.76
CA GLY A 43 1.03 -9.55 12.90
C GLY A 43 -0.06 -10.61 12.73
N LEU A 44 -0.34 -11.04 11.49
CA LEU A 44 -1.30 -12.09 11.15
C LEU A 44 -0.62 -13.44 10.81
N ALA A 45 0.69 -13.54 11.00
CA ALA A 45 1.44 -14.75 10.74
C ALA A 45 0.92 -15.92 11.60
N GLY A 46 0.76 -17.09 10.99
CA GLY A 46 0.20 -18.28 11.65
C GLY A 46 -1.33 -18.35 11.68
N GLU A 47 -2.03 -17.21 11.67
CA GLU A 47 -3.49 -17.18 11.61
C GLU A 47 -4.02 -17.41 10.19
N LEU A 48 -3.34 -16.83 9.19
CA LEU A 48 -3.83 -16.83 7.81
C LEU A 48 -3.48 -18.10 7.03
N GLY A 49 -2.40 -18.81 7.40
CA GLY A 49 -1.93 -20.02 6.72
C GLY A 49 -3.00 -21.10 6.51
N PRO A 50 -3.72 -21.55 7.55
CA PRO A 50 -4.72 -22.62 7.43
C PRO A 50 -6.03 -22.16 6.77
N LEU A 51 -6.25 -20.85 6.59
CA LEU A 51 -7.50 -20.34 6.03
C LEU A 51 -7.58 -20.57 4.52
N ALA A 52 -8.79 -20.83 4.04
CA ALA A 52 -9.10 -20.71 2.63
C ALA A 52 -8.85 -19.26 2.19
N ARG A 53 -8.46 -19.07 0.91
CA ARG A 53 -8.06 -17.75 0.39
C ARG A 53 -9.12 -16.67 0.60
N THR A 54 -10.39 -17.01 0.42
CA THR A 54 -11.51 -16.08 0.64
C THR A 54 -11.52 -15.58 2.08
N ASP A 55 -11.35 -16.49 3.04
CA ASP A 55 -11.38 -16.16 4.47
C ASP A 55 -10.11 -15.42 4.87
N ALA A 56 -8.95 -15.79 4.33
CA ALA A 56 -7.71 -15.07 4.56
C ALA A 56 -7.81 -13.60 4.08
N ILE A 57 -8.36 -13.36 2.89
CA ILE A 57 -8.56 -12.00 2.35
C ILE A 57 -9.57 -11.22 3.20
N LEU A 58 -10.65 -11.86 3.65
CA LEU A 58 -11.63 -11.20 4.54
C LEU A 58 -11.01 -10.87 5.90
N THR A 59 -10.21 -11.77 6.48
CA THR A 59 -9.49 -11.53 7.73
C THR A 59 -8.54 -10.35 7.60
N VAL A 60 -7.77 -10.26 6.50
CA VAL A 60 -6.90 -9.10 6.22
C VAL A 60 -7.67 -7.79 6.13
N LEU A 61 -8.82 -7.78 5.44
CA LEU A 61 -9.64 -6.57 5.31
C LEU A 61 -10.34 -6.18 6.61
N ARG A 62 -10.71 -7.16 7.45
CA ARG A 62 -11.35 -6.93 8.75
C ARG A 62 -10.34 -6.45 9.79
N SER A 63 -9.16 -7.07 9.84
CA SER A 63 -8.11 -6.70 10.79
C SER A 63 -7.49 -5.33 10.49
N SER A 64 -7.53 -4.89 9.22
CA SER A 64 -7.03 -3.56 8.86
C SER A 64 -7.92 -2.44 9.41
N GLY A 65 -9.25 -2.61 9.39
CA GLY A 65 -10.19 -1.51 9.58
C GLY A 65 -10.05 -0.39 8.54
N GLU A 66 -9.31 -0.63 7.45
CA GLU A 66 -8.90 0.35 6.45
C GLU A 66 -9.32 -0.10 5.04
N ILE A 67 -9.46 0.85 4.13
CA ILE A 67 -9.66 0.60 2.72
C ILE A 67 -8.32 0.15 2.10
N LEU A 68 -8.28 -1.03 1.48
CA LEU A 68 -7.05 -1.60 0.91
C LEU A 68 -7.18 -1.85 -0.59
N SER A 69 -6.09 -1.63 -1.32
CA SER A 69 -5.92 -2.08 -2.70
C SER A 69 -5.55 -3.57 -2.78
N PRO A 70 -5.73 -4.25 -3.94
CA PRO A 70 -5.26 -5.62 -4.14
C PRO A 70 -3.78 -5.83 -3.83
N THR A 71 -2.95 -4.82 -4.10
CA THR A 71 -1.51 -4.89 -3.82
C THR A 71 -1.23 -4.88 -2.32
N GLU A 72 -1.94 -4.06 -1.54
CA GLU A 72 -1.79 -4.04 -0.08
C GLU A 72 -2.31 -5.32 0.58
N VAL A 73 -3.44 -5.85 0.08
CA VAL A 73 -3.96 -7.16 0.52
C VAL A 73 -2.92 -8.25 0.27
N LEU A 74 -2.37 -8.31 -0.94
CA LEU A 74 -1.33 -9.28 -1.29
C LEU A 74 -0.07 -9.14 -0.43
N LEU A 75 0.42 -7.91 -0.23
CA LEU A 75 1.58 -7.65 0.63
C LEU A 75 1.37 -8.17 2.05
N ARG A 76 0.17 -7.98 2.60
CA ARG A 76 -0.18 -8.47 3.95
C ARG A 76 -0.28 -10.00 3.99
N LEU A 77 -0.89 -10.63 2.99
CA LEU A 77 -0.94 -12.10 2.88
C LEU A 77 0.47 -12.71 2.80
N ASN A 78 1.35 -12.11 1.98
CA ASN A 78 2.71 -12.59 1.80
C ASN A 78 3.55 -12.40 3.05
N ALA A 79 3.42 -11.25 3.72
CA ALA A 79 4.05 -11.01 5.01
C ALA A 79 3.57 -11.96 6.12
N ALA A 80 2.36 -12.51 6.02
CA ALA A 80 1.84 -13.54 6.90
C ALA A 80 2.30 -14.97 6.52
N GLY A 81 3.16 -15.12 5.51
CA GLY A 81 3.72 -16.39 5.06
C GLY A 81 2.89 -17.14 4.02
N ARG A 82 1.91 -16.49 3.38
CA ARG A 82 1.17 -17.07 2.25
C ARG A 82 1.87 -16.74 0.93
N ASP A 83 1.68 -17.57 -0.09
CA ASP A 83 2.19 -17.32 -1.44
C ASP A 83 1.01 -17.27 -2.42
N ASP A 84 0.22 -16.20 -2.30
CA ASP A 84 -0.95 -15.98 -3.15
C ASP A 84 -0.55 -15.17 -4.40
N ASP A 85 -1.12 -15.50 -5.56
CA ASP A 85 -0.87 -14.73 -6.79
C ASP A 85 -1.75 -13.47 -6.89
N ARG A 86 -1.20 -12.39 -7.48
CA ARG A 86 -1.90 -11.10 -7.62
C ARG A 86 -3.18 -11.20 -8.45
N GLN A 87 -3.17 -11.95 -9.55
CA GLN A 87 -4.35 -12.13 -10.40
C GLN A 87 -5.43 -12.88 -9.62
N VAL A 88 -5.03 -13.89 -8.86
CA VAL A 88 -5.94 -14.69 -8.01
C VAL A 88 -6.52 -13.86 -6.87
N VAL A 89 -5.73 -13.04 -6.17
CA VAL A 89 -6.23 -12.11 -5.14
C VAL A 89 -7.24 -11.12 -5.76
N THR A 90 -6.92 -10.57 -6.93
CA THR A 90 -7.80 -9.63 -7.64
C THR A 90 -9.12 -10.29 -8.04
N ALA A 91 -9.07 -11.52 -8.58
CA ALA A 91 -10.27 -12.28 -8.92
C ALA A 91 -11.10 -12.61 -7.67
N THR A 92 -10.46 -12.97 -6.57
CA THR A 92 -11.12 -13.28 -5.30
C THR A 92 -11.80 -12.04 -4.72
N LEU A 93 -11.17 -10.86 -4.76
CA LEU A 93 -11.78 -9.60 -4.34
C LEU A 93 -13.01 -9.23 -5.17
N LYS A 94 -12.95 -9.44 -6.50
CA LYS A 94 -14.12 -9.26 -7.39
C LYS A 94 -15.24 -10.23 -7.05
N TYR A 95 -14.90 -11.49 -6.77
CA TYR A 95 -15.86 -12.48 -6.31
C TYR A 95 -16.51 -12.06 -4.99
N LEU A 96 -15.74 -11.71 -3.96
CA LEU A 96 -16.25 -11.24 -2.67
C LEU A 96 -17.15 -10.01 -2.81
N LEU A 97 -16.81 -9.09 -3.71
CA LEU A 97 -17.64 -7.92 -4.02
C LEU A 97 -18.98 -8.34 -4.62
N SER A 98 -18.99 -9.27 -5.57
CA SER A 98 -20.23 -9.79 -6.18
C SER A 98 -21.14 -10.51 -5.17
N ARG A 99 -20.56 -11.02 -4.08
CA ARG A 99 -21.26 -11.69 -2.98
C ARG A 99 -21.64 -10.75 -1.83
N ASN A 100 -21.42 -9.43 -1.99
CA ASN A 100 -21.65 -8.41 -0.96
C ASN A 100 -20.89 -8.65 0.36
N LEU A 101 -19.77 -9.39 0.32
CA LEU A 101 -18.94 -9.65 1.51
C LEU A 101 -17.88 -8.55 1.73
N VAL A 102 -17.63 -7.73 0.71
CA VAL A 102 -16.77 -6.55 0.76
C VAL A 102 -17.44 -5.40 0.01
N ARG A 103 -17.08 -4.17 0.37
CA ARG A 103 -17.47 -2.95 -0.33
C ARG A 103 -16.31 -2.43 -1.18
N ARG A 104 -16.64 -1.63 -2.19
CA ARG A 104 -15.66 -0.98 -3.07
C ARG A 104 -15.87 0.55 -3.10
N PRO A 105 -15.37 1.30 -2.10
CA PRO A 105 -15.60 2.75 -1.99
C PRO A 105 -15.05 3.55 -3.16
N SER A 106 -13.92 3.12 -3.74
CA SER A 106 -13.33 3.73 -4.92
C SER A 106 -12.75 2.65 -5.85
N ARG A 107 -12.43 3.02 -7.09
CA ARG A 107 -11.91 2.07 -8.08
C ARG A 107 -10.64 1.40 -7.54
N GLY A 108 -10.64 0.07 -7.49
CA GLY A 108 -9.48 -0.72 -7.07
C GLY A 108 -9.23 -0.77 -5.56
N HIS A 109 -10.18 -0.31 -4.74
CA HIS A 109 -10.03 -0.21 -3.29
C HIS A 109 -11.20 -0.89 -2.58
N TYR A 110 -10.90 -1.79 -1.64
CA TYR A 110 -11.86 -2.70 -1.02
C TYR A 110 -11.85 -2.53 0.50
N PHE A 111 -13.01 -2.78 1.11
CA PHE A 111 -13.21 -2.71 2.56
C PHE A 111 -14.12 -3.86 2.99
N ALA A 112 -13.91 -4.44 4.17
CA ALA A 112 -14.79 -5.49 4.69
C ALA A 112 -16.21 -4.93 4.92
N ALA A 113 -17.25 -5.66 4.48
CA ALA A 113 -18.64 -5.19 4.59
C ALA A 113 -19.17 -5.18 6.02
#